data_AF-A0A4Q2XZ21-F1
#
_entry.id   AF-A0A4Q2XZ21-F1
#
_cell.length_a   1.000
_cell.length_b   1.000
_cell.length_c   1.000
_cell.angle_alpha   90.00
_cell.angle_beta   90.00
_cell.angle_gamma   90.00
#
_symmetry.space_group_name_H-M   'P 1'
#
loop_
_entity.id
_entity.type
_entity.pdbx_description
1 polymer ?
#
loop_
_entity_poly.entity_id
_entity_poly.type
_entity_poly.pdbx_seq_one_letter_code
_entity_poly.pdbx_strand_id
1 'polypeptide(L)' 'MTNTTKPDIRPANPRFSSGPCAKRPGWSLQALEDAALGRSHRAKVGKTKLQQAIDETRE' A
#
# COMPACT_ATOMS: atom_id res chain seq x y z
N MET A 1 20.25 -33.17 -7.44
CA MET A 1 20.20 -31.74 -7.11
C MET A 1 19.45 -31.03 -8.24
N THR A 2 18.36 -30.34 -7.95
CA THR A 2 17.59 -29.60 -8.97
C THR A 2 18.32 -28.30 -9.31
N ASN A 3 18.80 -28.18 -10.55
CA ASN A 3 19.41 -26.95 -11.04
C ASN A 3 18.32 -25.93 -11.37
N THR A 4 18.10 -24.96 -10.47
CA THR A 4 17.21 -23.83 -10.72
C THR A 4 17.93 -22.83 -11.62
N THR A 5 17.45 -22.63 -12.84
CA THR A 5 17.98 -21.63 -13.78
C THR A 5 17.70 -20.22 -13.27
N LYS A 6 18.70 -19.34 -13.35
CA LYS A 6 18.56 -17.94 -12.98
C LYS A 6 17.63 -17.23 -13.97
N PRO A 7 16.66 -16.42 -13.52
CA PRO A 7 15.81 -15.64 -14.42
C PRO A 7 16.64 -14.63 -15.24
N ASP A 8 16.40 -14.56 -16.55
CA ASP A 8 17.03 -13.56 -17.43
C ASP A 8 16.48 -12.15 -17.19
N ILE A 9 15.20 -12.06 -16.82
CA ILE A 9 14.51 -10.78 -16.57
C ILE A 9 14.68 -10.38 -15.11
N ARG A 10 15.20 -9.16 -14.90
CA ARG A 10 15.35 -8.56 -13.57
C ARG A 10 14.15 -7.67 -13.24
N PRO A 11 13.79 -7.56 -11.95
CA PRO A 11 12.81 -6.58 -11.49
C PRO A 11 13.27 -5.16 -11.83
N ALA A 12 12.35 -4.29 -12.23
CA ALA A 12 12.64 -2.87 -12.43
C ALA A 12 13.09 -2.18 -11.13
N ASN A 13 12.69 -2.70 -9.96
CA ASN A 13 13.11 -2.23 -8.65
C ASN A 13 13.45 -3.42 -7.73
N PRO A 14 14.72 -3.57 -7.31
CA PRO A 14 15.16 -4.70 -6.50
C PRO A 14 14.95 -4.50 -4.98
N ARG A 15 14.20 -3.47 -4.57
CA ARG A 15 13.90 -3.20 -3.15
C ARG A 15 12.72 -4.04 -2.67
N PHE A 16 13.00 -5.24 -2.19
CA PHE A 16 12.02 -6.24 -1.73
C PHE A 16 11.75 -6.24 -0.22
N SER A 17 12.20 -5.22 0.51
CA SER A 17 12.02 -5.12 1.96
C SER A 17 10.54 -4.97 2.34
N SER A 18 10.14 -5.59 3.45
CA SER A 18 8.79 -5.41 4.03
C SER A 18 8.61 -4.09 4.80
N GLY A 19 9.65 -3.24 4.88
CA GLY A 19 9.58 -1.92 5.50
C GLY A 19 10.96 -1.34 5.87
N PRO A 20 11.32 -0.12 5.42
CA PRO A 20 10.63 0.67 4.40
C PRO A 20 10.68 -0.02 3.03
N CYS A 21 9.58 0.02 2.29
CA CYS A 21 9.47 -0.53 0.93
C CYS A 21 9.38 0.61 -0.09
N ALA A 22 9.73 0.34 -1.35
CA ALA A 22 9.53 1.30 -2.41
C ALA A 22 8.03 1.55 -2.66
N LYS A 23 7.68 2.81 -2.95
CA LYS A 23 6.34 3.14 -3.42
C LYS A 23 6.07 2.44 -4.76
N ARG A 24 4.80 2.07 -5.00
CA ARG A 24 4.40 1.49 -6.29
C ARG A 24 4.70 2.45 -7.46
N PRO A 25 5.02 1.94 -8.66
CA PRO A 25 5.15 2.78 -9.85
C PRO A 25 3.91 3.67 -10.05
N GLY A 26 4.12 4.92 -10.46
CA GLY A 26 3.04 5.89 -10.67
C GLY A 26 2.41 6.47 -9.39
N TRP A 27 2.98 6.19 -8.20
CA TRP A 27 2.49 6.81 -6.96
C TRP A 27 2.64 8.33 -6.99
N SER A 28 1.59 9.02 -6.55
CA SER A 28 1.54 10.48 -6.53
C SER A 28 0.80 10.99 -5.28
N LEU A 29 0.93 12.28 -4.98
CA LEU A 29 0.30 12.89 -3.80
C LEU A 29 -1.23 13.00 -3.93
N GLN A 30 -1.77 12.92 -5.14
CA GLN A 30 -3.21 12.90 -5.40
C GLN A 30 -3.91 11.77 -4.65
N ALA A 31 -3.21 10.65 -4.40
CA ALA A 31 -3.72 9.55 -3.59
C ALA A 31 -4.02 9.93 -2.13
N LEU A 32 -3.59 11.10 -1.66
CA LEU A 32 -3.80 11.62 -0.31
C LEU A 32 -4.86 12.73 -0.26
N GLU A 33 -5.51 13.09 -1.37
CA GLU A 33 -6.48 14.20 -1.42
C GLU A 33 -7.65 14.01 -0.45
N ASP A 34 -8.17 12.78 -0.36
CA ASP A 34 -9.23 12.43 0.59
C ASP A 34 -8.66 11.78 1.87
N ALA A 35 -7.36 11.89 2.15
CA ALA A 35 -6.81 11.38 3.40
C ALA A 35 -7.25 12.24 4.59
N ALA A 36 -7.56 11.62 5.73
CA ALA A 36 -7.91 12.32 6.96
C ALA A 36 -6.67 12.92 7.67
N LEU A 37 -5.88 13.71 6.96
CA LEU A 37 -4.62 14.29 7.44
C LEU A 37 -4.86 15.26 8.61
N GLY A 38 -4.00 15.21 9.62
CA GLY A 38 -4.07 16.10 10.78
C GLY A 38 -5.33 15.92 11.66
N ARG A 39 -6.13 14.88 11.44
CA ARG A 39 -7.34 14.59 12.23
C ARG A 39 -7.16 13.32 13.04
N SER A 40 -7.77 13.28 14.23
CA SER A 40 -7.84 12.06 15.02
C SER A 40 -8.66 10.99 14.31
N HIS A 41 -8.20 9.73 14.36
CA HIS A 41 -8.94 8.57 13.86
C HIS A 41 -10.32 8.41 14.52
N ARG A 42 -10.52 8.99 15.72
CA ARG A 42 -11.81 8.97 16.44
C ARG A 42 -12.78 10.06 15.99
N ALA A 43 -12.31 11.04 15.21
CA ALA A 43 -13.18 12.06 14.63
C ALA A 43 -14.16 11.41 13.64
N LYS A 44 -15.28 12.08 13.36
CA LYS A 44 -16.34 11.57 12.46
C LYS A 44 -15.77 11.04 11.14
N VAL A 45 -14.92 11.83 10.46
CA VAL A 45 -14.29 11.43 9.18
C VAL A 45 -13.43 10.17 9.29
N GLY A 46 -12.66 10.02 10.37
CA GLY A 46 -11.81 8.84 10.61
C GLY A 46 -12.64 7.58 10.88
N LYS A 47 -13.64 7.69 11.76
CA LYS A 47 -14.59 6.60 12.04
C LYS A 47 -15.34 6.16 10.79
N THR A 48 -15.82 7.10 9.97
CA THR A 48 -16.51 6.78 8.71
C THR A 48 -15.61 6.00 7.75
N LYS A 49 -14.35 6.43 7.55
CA LYS A 49 -13.40 5.72 6.68
C LYS A 49 -13.04 4.32 7.20
N LEU A 50 -12.88 4.17 8.52
CA LEU A 50 -12.64 2.85 9.12
C LEU A 50 -13.83 1.92 8.93
N GLN A 51 -15.05 2.41 9.14
CA GLN A 51 -16.26 1.64 8.92
C GLN A 51 -16.38 1.20 7.44
N GLN A 52 -16.17 2.12 6.50
CA GLN A 52 -16.15 1.82 5.07
C GLN A 52 -15.15 0.70 4.74
N ALA A 53 -13.91 0.79 5.23
CA ALA A 53 -12.91 -0.23 4.98
C ALA A 53 -13.32 -1.61 5.55
N ILE A 54 -13.90 -1.63 6.75
CA ILE A 54 -14.43 -2.87 7.36
C ILE A 54 -15.53 -3.45 6.48
N ASP A 55 -16.47 -2.63 6.00
CA ASP A 55 -17.58 -3.08 5.18
C ASP A 55 -17.10 -3.60 3.81
N GLU A 56 -16.09 -2.98 3.20
CA GLU A 56 -15.51 -3.39 1.92
C GLU A 56 -14.69 -4.68 2.01
N THR A 57 -14.02 -4.95 3.13
CA THR A 57 -13.13 -6.13 3.27
C THR A 57 -13.76 -7.27 4.08
N ARG A 58 -15.07 -7.22 4.34
CA ARG A 58 -15.75 -8.21 5.20
C ARG A 58 -16.01 -9.55 4.50
N GLU A 59 -16.12 -9.57 3.18
CA GLU A 59 -16.28 -10.78 2.35
C GLU A 59 -14.93 -11.43 2.04
#